data_AF-A0A4U5NYG3-F1
#
_entry.id   AF-A0A4U5NYG3-F1
#
_cell.length_a   1.000
_cell.length_b   1.000
_cell.length_c   1.000
_cell.angle_alpha   90.00
_cell.angle_beta   90.00
_cell.angle_gamma   90.00
#
_symmetry.space_group_name_H-M   'P 1'
#
loop_
_entity.id
_entity.type
_entity.pdbx_description
1 polymer ?
#
loop_
_entity_poly.entity_id
_entity_poly.type
_entity_poly.pdbx_seq_one_letter_code
_entity_poly.pdbx_strand_id
1 'polypeptide(L)' 'MVITIEPGCYFIDQLLDQALENPKQKDFFIVEKLKEFRGTGGMRIEDDIVIWAKGNENMSKDLPRTVEEIEAFMKH' A
#
# COMPACT_ATOMS: atom_id res chain seq x y z
N MET A 1 -15.58 14.92 11.38
CA MET A 1 -14.87 13.64 11.66
C MET A 1 -13.50 13.75 11.02
N VAL A 2 -12.46 13.18 11.61
CA VAL A 2 -11.13 13.09 10.99
C VAL A 2 -10.76 11.61 10.92
N ILE A 3 -10.32 11.14 9.75
CA ILE A 3 -9.93 9.75 9.49
C ILE A 3 -8.64 9.69 8.70
N THR A 4 -7.96 8.55 8.76
CA THR A 4 -6.86 8.20 7.85
C THR A 4 -7.41 7.49 6.62
N ILE A 5 -6.83 7.76 5.45
CA ILE A 5 -6.95 6.91 4.27
C ILE A 5 -5.58 6.31 4.00
N GLU A 6 -5.42 5.02 4.31
CA GLU A 6 -4.11 4.38 4.42
C GLU A 6 -3.97 3.03 3.71
N PRO A 7 -4.30 2.91 2.40
CA PRO A 7 -4.13 1.66 1.67
C PRO A 7 -2.66 1.20 1.68
N GLY A 8 -2.46 -0.10 1.87
CA GLY A 8 -1.15 -0.72 1.86
C GLY A 8 -1.13 -2.08 1.18
N CYS A 9 0.03 -2.44 0.63
CA CYS A 9 0.29 -3.73 0.01
C CYS A 9 1.62 -4.27 0.54
N TYR A 10 1.61 -5.51 1.02
CA TYR A 10 2.73 -6.12 1.72
C TYR A 10 2.93 -7.57 1.29
N PHE A 11 4.20 -7.99 1.28
CA PHE A 11 4.60 -9.36 1.05
C PHE A 11 5.05 -9.99 2.38
N ILE A 12 4.06 -10.36 3.21
CA ILE A 12 4.29 -10.94 4.55
C ILE A 12 4.38 -12.46 4.43
N ASP A 13 5.57 -13.01 4.72
CA ASP A 13 5.86 -14.43 4.47
C ASP A 13 4.84 -15.37 5.11
N GLN A 14 4.48 -15.16 6.38
CA GLN A 14 3.55 -16.04 7.09
C GLN A 14 2.15 -16.05 6.45
N LEU A 15 1.67 -14.92 5.94
CA LEU A 15 0.36 -14.84 5.28
C LEU A 15 0.39 -15.43 3.87
N LEU A 16 1.50 -15.22 3.15
CA LEU A 16 1.71 -15.81 1.83
C LEU A 16 1.79 -17.33 1.91
N ASP A 17 2.51 -17.87 2.89
CA ASP A 17 2.63 -19.32 3.10
C ASP A 17 1.25 -19.93 3.40
N GLN A 18 0.47 -19.33 4.30
CA GLN A 18 -0.91 -19.74 4.57
C GLN A 18 -1.80 -19.70 3.33
N ALA A 19 -1.66 -18.66 2.49
CA ALA A 19 -2.46 -18.52 1.28
C ALA A 19 -2.09 -19.54 0.20
N LEU A 20 -0.81 -19.91 0.08
CA LEU A 20 -0.32 -20.94 -0.84
C LEU A 20 -0.72 -22.35 -0.42
N GLU A 21 -0.89 -22.59 0.89
CA GLU A 21 -1.41 -23.86 1.42
C GLU A 21 -2.93 -23.98 1.29
N ASN A 22 -3.66 -22.84 1.22
CA ASN A 22 -5.11 -22.82 1.14
C ASN A 22 -5.63 -23.19 -0.27
N PRO A 23 -6.39 -24.31 -0.43
CA PRO A 23 -6.91 -24.73 -1.73
C PRO A 23 -7.84 -23.72 -2.42
N LYS A 24 -8.43 -22.78 -1.67
CA LYS A 24 -9.31 -21.74 -2.22
C LYS A 24 -8.54 -20.50 -2.71
N GLN A 25 -7.27 -20.36 -2.35
CA GLN A 25 -6.48 -19.14 -2.63
C GLN A 25 -5.27 -19.41 -3.50
N LYS A 26 -4.61 -20.56 -3.35
CA LYS A 26 -3.35 -20.90 -4.01
C LYS A 26 -3.37 -20.72 -5.53
N ASP A 27 -4.51 -20.98 -6.18
CA ASP A 27 -4.65 -20.95 -7.64
C ASP A 27 -4.60 -19.51 -8.19
N PHE A 28 -4.69 -18.48 -7.34
CA PHE A 28 -4.55 -17.07 -7.72
C PHE A 28 -3.10 -16.56 -7.69
N PHE A 29 -2.13 -17.37 -7.24
CA PHE A 29 -0.74 -16.95 -7.12
C PHE A 29 0.15 -17.53 -8.24
N ILE A 30 0.87 -16.65 -8.93
CA ILE A 30 2.00 -17.05 -9.77
C ILE A 30 3.23 -17.18 -8.87
N VAL A 31 3.48 -18.38 -8.35
CA VAL A 31 4.49 -18.64 -7.30
C VAL A 31 5.88 -18.14 -7.69
N GLU A 32 6.30 -18.33 -8.94
CA GLU A 32 7.62 -17.85 -9.38
C GLU A 32 7.74 -16.33 -9.34
N LYS A 33 6.68 -15.60 -9.66
CA LYS A 33 6.64 -14.14 -9.50
C LYS A 33 6.59 -13.72 -8.05
N LEU A 34 5.83 -14.42 -7.22
CA LEU A 34 5.75 -14.11 -5.79
C LEU A 34 7.10 -14.18 -5.09
N LYS A 35 7.95 -15.15 -5.46
CA LYS A 35 9.32 -15.28 -4.90
C LYS A 35 10.17 -14.03 -5.13
N GLU A 36 9.99 -13.33 -6.27
CA GLU A 36 10.73 -12.09 -6.58
C GLU A 36 10.40 -10.95 -5.60
N PHE A 37 9.22 -10.98 -4.97
CA PHE A 37 8.76 -9.93 -4.05
C PHE A 37 8.92 -10.27 -2.56
N ARG A 38 9.31 -11.50 -2.21
CA ARG A 38 9.56 -11.84 -0.80
C ARG A 38 10.74 -11.03 -0.24
N GLY A 39 10.61 -10.59 1.01
CA GLY A 39 11.60 -9.74 1.65
C GLY A 39 11.62 -8.27 1.20
N THR A 40 10.80 -7.87 0.21
CA THR A 40 10.66 -6.44 -0.19
C THR A 40 9.96 -5.60 0.87
N GLY A 41 9.27 -6.24 1.81
CA GLY A 41 8.46 -5.58 2.83
C GLY A 41 7.09 -5.21 2.27
N GLY A 42 6.87 -3.91 2.04
CA GLY A 42 5.63 -3.40 1.47
C GLY A 42 5.57 -1.88 1.47
N MET A 43 4.46 -1.36 0.97
CA MET A 43 4.20 0.08 0.85
C MET A 43 2.85 0.42 1.50
N ARG A 44 2.79 1.59 2.12
CA ARG A 44 1.55 2.23 2.57
C ARG A 44 1.61 3.70 2.22
N ILE A 45 0.51 4.24 1.74
CA ILE A 45 0.34 5.67 1.48
C ILE A 45 -0.83 6.11 2.36
N GLU A 46 -0.58 7.07 3.24
CA GLU A 46 -1.52 7.52 4.26
C GLU A 46 -1.77 9.02 4.18
N ASP A 47 -3.05 9.40 4.23
CA ASP A 47 -3.55 10.78 4.24
C ASP A 47 -4.47 11.01 5.44
N ASP A 48 -4.36 12.18 6.07
CA ASP A 48 -5.32 12.66 7.07
C ASP A 48 -6.46 13.45 6.40
N ILE A 49 -7.69 12.96 6.55
CA ILE A 49 -8.88 13.52 5.89
C ILE A 49 -9.87 14.06 6.91
N VAL A 50 -10.21 15.35 6.78
CA VAL A 50 -11.31 15.98 7.51
C VAL A 50 -12.59 15.83 6.69
N ILE A 51 -13.63 15.24 7.27
CA ILE A 51 -14.94 15.08 6.65
C ILE A 51 -15.88 16.18 7.14
N TRP A 52 -16.37 16.97 6.19
CA TRP A 52 -17.31 18.08 6.37
C TRP A 52 -18.74 17.64 6.05
N ALA A 53 -19.72 18.51 6.33
CA ALA A 53 -21.13 18.24 5.97
C ALA A 53 -21.34 18.07 4.45
N LYS A 54 -20.47 18.71 3.64
CA LYS A 54 -20.42 18.55 2.18
C LYS A 54 -18.97 18.43 1.74
N GLY A 55 -18.53 17.21 1.43
CA GLY A 55 -17.17 16.94 0.95
C GLY A 55 -16.16 16.66 2.07
N ASN A 56 -14.88 16.74 1.71
CA ASN A 56 -13.75 16.48 2.59
C ASN A 56 -12.57 17.42 2.27
N GLU A 57 -11.62 17.50 3.20
CA GLU A 57 -10.34 18.18 3.03
C GLU A 57 -9.21 17.20 3.34
N ASN A 58 -8.24 17.09 2.42
CA ASN A 58 -7.02 16.33 2.63
C ASN A 58 -5.95 17.24 3.24
N MET A 59 -5.57 16.97 4.49
CA MET A 59 -4.56 17.71 5.26
C MET A 59 -3.13 17.33 4.86
N SER A 60 -2.94 16.21 4.17
CA SER A 60 -1.67 15.66 3.71
C SER A 60 -1.40 15.91 2.21
N LYS A 61 -2.25 16.72 1.55
CA LYS A 61 -2.23 16.95 0.09
C LYS A 61 -0.94 17.53 -0.48
N ASP A 62 -0.11 18.16 0.36
CA ASP A 62 1.13 18.84 -0.06
C ASP A 62 2.35 17.91 -0.04
N LEU A 63 2.18 16.63 0.32
CA LEU A 63 3.23 15.62 0.23
C LEU A 63 3.38 15.10 -1.22
N PRO A 64 4.61 14.78 -1.68
CA PRO A 64 4.80 14.15 -2.99
C PRO A 64 4.15 12.75 -3.00
N ARG A 65 3.41 12.43 -4.07
CA ARG A 65 2.66 11.16 -4.17
C ARG A 65 2.99 10.36 -5.41
N THR A 66 3.21 11.00 -6.56
CA THR A 66 3.59 10.26 -7.77
C THR A 66 5.05 9.81 -7.70
N VAL A 67 5.41 8.80 -8.50
CA VAL A 67 6.80 8.33 -8.60
C VAL A 67 7.73 9.49 -8.96
N GLU A 68 7.32 10.32 -9.93
CA GLU A 68 8.09 11.46 -10.41
C GLU A 68 8.27 12.54 -9.33
N GLU A 69 7.22 12.86 -8.58
CA GLU A 69 7.29 13.84 -7.48
C GLU A 69 8.22 13.37 -6.36
N ILE A 70 8.13 12.09 -5.98
CA ILE A 70 8.98 11.51 -4.94
C ILE A 70 10.43 11.46 -5.41
N GLU A 71 10.70 10.99 -6.61
CA GLU A 71 12.05 10.96 -7.17
C GLU A 71 12.65 12.36 -7.34
N ALA A 72 11.85 13.36 -7.72
CA ALA A 72 12.30 14.75 -7.80
C ALA A 72 12.64 15.30 -6.42
N PHE A 73 11.80 15.04 -5.41
CA PHE A 73 12.00 15.48 -4.04
C PHE A 73 13.29 14.87 -3.43
N MET A 74 13.54 13.58 -3.67
CA MET A 74 14.69 12.84 -3.12
C MET A 74 16.05 13.16 -3.77
N LYS A 75 16.10 13.91 -4.87
CA LYS A 75 17.35 14.29 -5.55
C LYS A 75 18.14 15.40 -4.85
N HIS A 76 17.57 15.98 -3.79
CA HIS A 76 18.17 17.03 -2.96
C HIS A 76 18.64 16.47 -1.62
#